data_AF-A0A7S2LH46-F1
#
_entry.id   AF-A0A7S2LH46-F1
#
_cell.length_a   1.000
_cell.length_b   1.000
_cell.length_c   1.000
_cell.angle_alpha   90.00
_cell.angle_beta   90.00
_cell.angle_gamma   90.00
#
_symmetry.space_group_name_H-M   'P 1'
#
loop_
_entity.id
_entity.type
_entity.pdbx_description
1 polymer ?
#
loop_
_entity_poly.entity_id
_entity_poly.type
_entity_poly.pdbx_seq_one_letter_code
_entity_poly.pdbx_strand_id
1 'polypeptide(L)'
;ATNNLIAQSFHFIILTAVVIIIMGHPTDIFLSIPDSNLICAICHEVLEDASSFKECGHTFCDGCISECLAANPACPTCRKPVHTGSNPNYSLRDIIDKLEVRC
;
A
#
# COMPACT_ATOMS: atom_id res chain seq x y z
N ALA A 1 -31.70 32.22 -2.36
CA ALA A 1 -30.74 31.81 -3.40
C ALA A 1 -29.37 31.71 -2.74
N THR A 2 -29.11 30.63 -2.00
CA THR A 2 -28.48 29.39 -2.52
C THR A 2 -27.20 29.72 -3.27
N ASN A 3 -26.06 29.23 -2.78
CA ASN A 3 -24.86 28.78 -3.54
C ASN A 3 -23.56 28.84 -2.72
N ASN A 4 -23.60 28.98 -1.38
CA ASN A 4 -22.41 28.80 -0.53
C ASN A 4 -22.32 27.46 0.21
N LEU A 5 -23.30 26.56 0.03
CA LEU A 5 -23.20 25.20 0.55
C LEU A 5 -22.44 24.27 -0.40
N ILE A 6 -22.23 24.66 -1.66
CA ILE A 6 -21.53 23.82 -2.65
C ILE A 6 -20.01 23.92 -2.47
N ALA A 7 -19.44 25.08 -2.14
CA ALA A 7 -17.99 25.25 -1.97
C ALA A 7 -17.41 24.53 -0.74
N GLN A 8 -18.17 24.44 0.36
CA GLN A 8 -17.79 23.59 1.50
C GLN A 8 -18.12 22.11 1.26
N SER A 9 -19.12 21.81 0.42
CA SER A 9 -19.36 20.43 -0.05
C SER A 9 -18.24 19.95 -0.97
N PHE A 10 -17.64 20.80 -1.80
CA PHE A 10 -16.52 20.40 -2.67
C PHE A 10 -15.23 20.13 -1.90
N HIS A 11 -14.97 20.82 -0.78
CA HIS A 11 -13.84 20.49 0.09
C HIS A 11 -14.06 19.12 0.76
N PHE A 12 -15.29 18.81 1.19
CA PHE A 12 -15.66 17.50 1.73
C PHE A 12 -15.76 16.38 0.68
N ILE A 13 -16.15 16.69 -0.57
CA ILE A 13 -16.27 15.68 -1.65
C ILE A 13 -14.88 15.33 -2.23
N ILE A 14 -13.96 16.29 -2.35
CA ILE A 14 -12.56 16.01 -2.78
C ILE A 14 -11.81 15.18 -1.73
N LEU A 15 -12.18 15.29 -0.44
CA LEU A 15 -11.67 14.44 0.64
C LEU A 15 -12.16 12.97 0.61
N THR A 16 -13.24 12.65 -0.13
CA THR A 16 -13.86 11.30 -0.07
C THR A 16 -13.60 10.42 -1.30
N ALA A 17 -13.05 10.96 -2.39
CA ALA A 17 -12.77 10.17 -3.60
C ALA A 17 -11.38 10.41 -4.23
N VAL A 18 -10.58 11.36 -3.72
CA VAL A 18 -9.20 11.63 -4.20
C VAL A 18 -8.20 11.60 -3.03
N VAL A 19 -8.46 10.76 -2.03
CA VAL A 19 -7.32 10.07 -1.42
C VAL A 19 -7.06 8.93 -2.39
N ILE A 20 -6.18 9.17 -3.38
CA ILE A 20 -5.40 8.06 -3.91
C ILE A 20 -4.77 7.50 -2.64
N ILE A 21 -5.28 6.36 -2.18
CA ILE A 21 -4.64 5.63 -1.11
C ILE A 21 -3.36 5.11 -1.77
N ILE A 22 -2.33 5.96 -1.87
CA ILE A 22 -0.99 5.54 -2.26
C ILE A 22 -0.59 4.66 -1.09
N MET A 23 -0.85 3.36 -1.27
CA MET A 23 -0.47 2.31 -0.35
C MET A 23 0.82 1.68 -0.88
N GLY A 24 1.65 2.44 -1.59
CA GLY A 24 2.68 1.95 -2.48
C GLY A 24 3.43 3.11 -3.15
N HIS A 25 4.66 2.83 -3.58
CA HIS A 25 5.43 3.75 -4.40
C HIS A 25 5.14 3.47 -5.89
N PRO A 26 4.69 4.48 -6.65
CA PRO A 26 4.33 4.27 -8.04
C PRO A 26 5.57 3.89 -8.86
N THR A 27 5.45 2.88 -9.72
CA THR A 27 6.61 2.26 -10.40
C THR A 27 7.32 3.21 -11.38
N ASP A 28 6.68 4.30 -11.78
CA ASP A 28 7.15 5.29 -12.75
C ASP A 28 8.10 6.34 -12.14
N ILE A 29 8.38 6.29 -10.83
CA ILE A 29 9.42 7.13 -10.23
C ILE A 29 10.79 6.45 -10.28
N PHE A 30 10.86 5.13 -10.47
CA PHE A 30 12.12 4.40 -10.44
C PHE A 30 12.81 4.42 -11.81
N LEU A 31 14.13 4.64 -11.81
CA LEU A 31 14.96 4.70 -13.02
C LEU A 31 14.96 3.37 -13.78
N SER A 32 14.99 2.26 -13.05
CA SER A 32 14.89 0.90 -13.58
C SER A 32 13.58 0.24 -13.15
N ILE A 33 13.16 -0.79 -13.88
CA ILE A 33 11.98 -1.58 -13.53
C ILE A 33 12.28 -2.30 -12.20
N PRO A 34 11.55 -2.00 -11.11
CA PRO A 34 11.78 -2.65 -9.82
C PRO A 34 11.57 -4.16 -9.93
N ASP A 35 12.31 -4.94 -9.14
CA ASP A 35 12.15 -6.39 -9.10
C ASP A 35 10.70 -6.74 -8.69
N SER A 36 10.11 -7.74 -9.36
CA SER A 36 8.76 -8.25 -9.06
C SER A 36 8.55 -8.62 -7.59
N ASN A 37 9.62 -9.00 -6.86
CA ASN A 37 9.59 -9.31 -5.43
C ASN A 37 9.40 -8.07 -4.55
N LEU A 38 9.59 -6.87 -5.09
CA LEU A 38 9.38 -5.58 -4.42
C LEU A 38 8.02 -4.97 -4.75
N ILE A 39 7.18 -5.68 -5.51
CA ILE A 39 5.85 -5.22 -5.90
C ILE A 39 4.80 -5.83 -4.98
N CYS A 40 3.93 -4.98 -4.45
CA CYS A 40 2.80 -5.40 -3.65
C CYS A 40 1.75 -6.08 -4.55
N ALA A 41 1.34 -7.31 -4.22
CA ALA A 41 0.29 -8.00 -4.99
C ALA A 41 -1.14 -7.50 -4.71
N ILE A 42 -1.32 -6.48 -3.86
CA ILE A 42 -2.62 -5.84 -3.57
C ILE A 42 -2.76 -4.53 -4.37
N CYS A 43 -1.83 -3.58 -4.20
CA CYS A 43 -1.87 -2.30 -4.91
C CYS A 43 -1.10 -2.29 -6.24
N HIS A 44 -0.34 -3.35 -6.55
CA HIS A 44 0.49 -3.46 -7.77
C HIS A 44 1.57 -2.39 -7.93
N GLU A 45 1.92 -1.71 -6.84
CA GLU A 45 2.98 -0.71 -6.74
C GLU A 45 4.17 -1.26 -5.95
N VAL A 46 5.29 -0.52 -5.94
CA VAL A 46 6.44 -0.89 -5.11
C VAL A 46 6.05 -0.81 -3.63
N LEU A 47 6.52 -1.77 -2.84
CA LEU A 47 6.15 -1.90 -1.43
C LEU A 47 6.47 -0.63 -0.64
N GLU A 48 5.43 0.04 -0.14
CA GLU A 48 5.57 1.12 0.85
C GLU A 48 5.45 0.53 2.25
N ASP A 49 6.40 0.86 3.13
CA ASP A 49 6.47 0.30 4.48
C ASP A 49 6.30 -1.23 4.50
N ALA A 50 7.09 -1.93 3.67
CA ALA A 50 7.00 -3.38 3.49
C ALA A 50 6.85 -4.14 4.82
N SER A 51 5.79 -4.95 4.93
CA SER A 51 5.42 -5.72 6.11
C SER A 51 5.07 -7.16 5.69
N SER A 52 5.53 -8.17 6.42
CA SER A 52 5.34 -9.58 6.11
C SER A 52 4.41 -10.25 7.13
N PHE A 53 3.49 -11.11 6.66
CA PHE A 53 2.66 -11.93 7.55
C PHE A 53 3.50 -12.94 8.33
N LYS A 54 3.23 -13.10 9.63
CA LYS A 54 4.00 -14.00 10.51
C LYS A 54 3.82 -15.47 10.16
N GLU A 55 2.64 -15.86 9.68
CA GLU A 55 2.25 -17.25 9.46
C GLU A 55 2.69 -17.80 8.10
N CYS A 56 2.95 -16.91 7.13
CA CYS A 56 3.27 -17.32 5.76
C CYS A 56 4.44 -16.58 5.10
N GLY A 57 4.90 -15.47 5.68
CA GLY A 57 6.04 -14.71 5.17
C GLY A 57 5.77 -13.85 3.93
N HIS A 58 4.55 -13.85 3.36
CA HIS A 58 4.23 -12.97 2.24
C HIS A 58 4.24 -11.51 2.66
N THR A 59 4.86 -10.67 1.84
CA THR A 59 5.06 -9.24 2.09
C THR A 59 4.12 -8.39 1.26
N PHE A 60 3.54 -7.38 1.89
CA PHE A 60 2.70 -6.36 1.26
C PHE A 60 2.98 -5.01 1.94
N CYS A 61 2.34 -3.95 1.45
CA CYS A 61 2.41 -2.64 2.09
C CYS A 61 1.63 -2.66 3.40
N ASP A 62 2.08 -1.91 4.40
CA ASP A 62 1.48 -1.93 5.74
C ASP A 62 0.00 -1.51 5.72
N GLY A 63 -0.31 -0.48 4.92
CA GLY A 63 -1.67 -0.03 4.68
C GLY A 63 -2.53 -1.09 3.98
N CYS A 64 -2.00 -1.76 2.94
CA CYS A 64 -2.71 -2.84 2.25
C CYS A 64 -3.02 -4.03 3.17
N ILE A 65 -2.10 -4.37 4.09
CA ILE A 65 -2.35 -5.43 5.08
C ILE A 65 -3.49 -5.05 6.00
N SER A 66 -3.48 -3.82 6.51
CA SER A 66 -4.49 -3.32 7.43
C SER A 66 -5.89 -3.36 6.82
N GLU A 67 -6.03 -2.93 5.57
CA GLU A 67 -7.29 -3.01 4.82
C GLU A 67 -7.71 -4.45 4.52
N CYS A 68 -6.77 -5.28 4.06
CA CYS A 68 -7.06 -6.67 3.75
C CYS A 68 -7.56 -7.43 4.98
N LEU A 69 -6.88 -7.28 6.12
CA LEU A 69 -7.26 -7.97 7.36
C LEU A 69 -8.58 -7.46 7.93
N ALA A 70 -8.93 -6.19 7.69
CA ALA A 70 -10.24 -5.65 8.05
C ALA A 70 -11.37 -6.29 7.25
N ALA A 71 -11.15 -6.59 5.96
CA ALA A 71 -12.13 -7.26 5.10
C ALA A 71 -12.17 -8.79 5.29
N ASN A 72 -11.01 -9.43 5.37
CA ASN A 72 -10.86 -10.87 5.52
C ASN A 72 -9.52 -11.20 6.21
N PRO A 73 -9.51 -11.84 7.41
CA PRO A 73 -8.29 -12.15 8.16
C PRO A 73 -7.53 -13.36 7.58
N ALA A 74 -7.16 -13.29 6.30
CA ALA A 74 -6.40 -14.28 5.59
C ALA A 74 -5.45 -13.62 4.58
N CYS A 75 -4.32 -14.26 4.30
CA CYS A 75 -3.36 -13.77 3.32
C CYS A 75 -3.98 -13.76 1.90
N PRO A 76 -3.90 -12.66 1.13
CA PRO A 76 -4.44 -12.58 -0.22
C PRO A 76 -3.82 -13.60 -1.19
N THR A 77 -2.52 -13.88 -1.04
CA THR A 77 -1.77 -14.74 -1.97
C THR A 77 -1.99 -16.22 -1.70
N CYS A 78 -1.85 -16.66 -0.43
CA CYS A 78 -1.89 -18.08 -0.08
C CYS A 78 -3.14 -18.52 0.69
N ARG A 79 -4.03 -17.58 1.01
CA ARG A 79 -5.29 -17.81 1.76
C ARG A 79 -5.10 -18.43 3.14
N LYS A 80 -3.87 -18.43 3.68
CA LYS A 80 -3.63 -18.86 5.06
C LYS A 80 -4.27 -17.85 6.03
N PRO A 81 -4.97 -18.31 7.07
CA PRO A 81 -5.52 -17.43 8.08
C PRO A 81 -4.39 -16.69 8.82
N VAL A 82 -4.64 -15.43 9.12
CA VAL A 82 -3.70 -14.54 9.83
C VAL A 82 -4.26 -14.29 11.22
N HIS A 83 -3.50 -14.63 12.24
CA HIS A 83 -3.93 -14.52 13.64
C HIS A 83 -3.09 -13.51 14.43
N THR A 84 -1.81 -13.42 14.11
CA THR A 84 -0.82 -12.61 14.82
C THR A 84 -0.40 -11.35 14.07
N GLY A 85 -1.02 -11.10 12.90
CA GLY A 85 -0.81 -9.92 12.07
C GLY A 85 0.47 -9.98 11.24
N SER A 86 1.02 -8.82 10.92
CA SER A 86 2.25 -8.63 10.17
C SER A 86 3.39 -8.10 11.05
N ASN A 87 4.62 -8.22 10.54
CA ASN A 87 5.81 -7.56 11.06
C ASN A 87 6.47 -6.72 9.97
N PRO A 88 7.06 -5.56 10.30
CA PRO A 88 7.85 -4.79 9.34
C PRO A 88 9.02 -5.61 8.82
N ASN A 89 9.23 -5.57 7.50
CA ASN A 89 10.36 -6.21 6.84
C ASN A 89 11.42 -5.15 6.50
N TYR A 90 12.26 -4.82 7.48
CA TYR A 90 13.30 -3.80 7.34
C TYR A 90 14.27 -4.08 6.19
N SER A 91 14.58 -5.35 5.92
CA SER A 91 15.48 -5.72 4.83
C SER A 91 14.92 -5.31 3.46
N LEU A 92 13.61 -5.47 3.24
CA LEU A 92 12.99 -5.03 1.99
C LEU A 92 12.87 -3.52 1.91
N ARG A 93 12.56 -2.84 3.03
CA ARG A 93 12.54 -1.37 3.10
C ARG A 93 13.91 -0.79 2.73
N ASP A 94 14.99 -1.31 3.33
CA ASP A 94 16.37 -0.89 3.05
C ASP A 94 16.80 -1.12 1.58
N ILE A 95 16.24 -2.13 0.91
CA ILE A 95 16.50 -2.39 -0.51
C ILE A 95 15.77 -1.38 -1.38
N ILE A 96 14.50 -1.09 -1.06
CA ILE A 96 13.65 -0.14 -1.79
C ILE A 96 14.21 1.28 -1.69
N ASP A 97 14.67 1.68 -0.50
CA ASP A 97 15.29 2.99 -0.26
C ASP A 97 16.58 3.22 -1.07
N LYS A 98 17.22 2.15 -1.54
CA LYS A 98 18.44 2.21 -2.36
C LYS A 98 18.16 2.19 -3.86
N LEU A 99 16.90 2.05 -4.28
CA LEU A 99 16.56 2.10 -5.70
C LEU A 99 16.75 3.52 -6.23
N GLU A 100 17.31 3.63 -7.43
CA GLU A 100 17.52 4.92 -8.06
C GLU A 100 16.19 5.48 -8.59
N VAL A 101 15.89 6.74 -8.27
CA VAL A 101 14.66 7.43 -8.69
C VAL A 101 14.94 8.51 -9.74
N ARG A 102 13.97 8.71 -10.64
CA ARG A 102 13.95 9.83 -11.60
C ARG A 102 13.75 11.14 -10.85
N CYS A 103 14.41 12.19 -11.31
CA CYS A 103 14.27 13.55 -10.79
C CYS A 103 13.07 14.28 -11.40
#